data_AF-A0A1F6E1C3-F1
#
_entry.id   AF-A0A1F6E1C3-F1
#
_cell.length_a   1.000
_cell.length_b   1.000
_cell.length_c   1.000
_cell.angle_alpha   90.00
_cell.angle_beta   90.00
_cell.angle_gamma   90.00
#
_symmetry.space_group_name_H-M   'P 1'
#
loop_
_entity.id
_entity.type
_entity.pdbx_description
1 polymer ?
#
loop_
_entity_poly.entity_id
_entity_poly.type
_entity_poly.pdbx_seq_one_letter_code
_entity_poly.pdbx_strand_id
1 'polypeptide(L)'
;MEVYNTGNLHMITKAQLQEKLVELAKKAQETGDLRESMSAYLAFIKDNYNDLDSEAKIIGDKAFEILGTLAKETLEKMPDSIEKRKMTRMHASAYGDHWDIESIAETLEKPTHLDKPILKATEEFFLEHTQMIADLMHDVLSNNLKGPDAAILALYCSAIDELIVAFHLAQHAYGPQVLSHVRAVYEIKDKIELFSSQPEHLQLWASDDPNDAENVRREYSAAGVRKKLGKERYDPVYSFLSEMGTHSTMKYVQSKILLHKPQDSEPLKREAKIWVGGSPREDHLVVANTGVVQAVTVILASFVDVYKDYLHAEEGVQMMKSAFEKYKAYMVKYFCDWMEANGTDSSKARAFISSAQI
;
A
#
# COMPACT_ATOMS: atom_id res chain seq x y z
N MET A 1 15.90 39.18 -26.17
CA MET A 1 16.26 39.85 -24.90
C MET A 1 14.93 40.16 -24.22
N GLU A 2 14.35 39.13 -23.60
CA GLU A 2 13.05 39.23 -22.94
C GLU A 2 13.26 39.90 -21.59
N VAL A 3 12.56 41.01 -21.41
CA VAL A 3 12.50 41.75 -20.16
C VAL A 3 11.72 40.88 -19.19
N TYR A 4 12.42 40.32 -18.19
CA TYR A 4 11.78 39.73 -17.03
C TYR A 4 10.86 40.77 -16.41
N ASN A 5 9.56 40.55 -16.54
CA ASN A 5 8.56 41.27 -15.78
C ASN A 5 8.67 40.76 -14.34
N THR A 6 9.56 41.35 -13.55
CA THR A 6 9.56 41.20 -12.09
C THR A 6 8.32 41.92 -11.58
N GLY A 7 7.17 41.26 -11.71
CA GLY A 7 6.03 41.59 -10.87
C GLY A 7 6.54 41.55 -9.42
N ASN A 8 6.32 42.63 -8.69
CA ASN A 8 6.55 42.65 -7.25
C ASN A 8 5.78 41.46 -6.65
N LEU A 9 6.47 40.34 -6.43
CA LEU A 9 6.03 39.29 -5.54
C LEU A 9 5.94 39.98 -4.18
N HIS A 10 4.72 40.35 -3.80
CA HIS A 10 4.47 40.99 -2.52
C HIS A 10 4.74 39.95 -1.44
N MET A 11 6.00 39.83 -1.03
CA MET A 11 6.36 38.89 0.01
C MET A 11 5.87 39.41 1.36
N ILE A 12 5.31 38.51 2.16
CA ILE A 12 4.88 38.80 3.52
C ILE A 12 6.13 38.82 4.39
N THR A 13 6.37 39.96 5.01
CA THR A 13 7.53 40.19 5.86
C THR A 13 7.30 39.72 7.29
N LYS A 14 8.40 39.56 8.03
CA LYS A 14 8.37 39.33 9.49
C LYS A 14 7.50 40.35 10.23
N ALA A 15 7.56 41.63 9.87
CA ALA A 15 6.76 42.68 10.52
C ALA A 15 5.25 42.44 10.31
N GLN A 16 4.85 42.05 9.11
CA GLN A 16 3.46 41.75 8.78
C GLN A 16 2.97 40.48 9.50
N LEU A 17 3.81 39.46 9.66
CA LEU A 17 3.48 38.30 10.51
C LEU A 17 3.29 38.71 11.98
N GLN A 18 4.16 39.56 12.52
CA GLN A 18 4.03 40.04 13.90
C GLN A 18 2.76 40.89 14.10
N GLU A 19 2.43 41.75 13.14
CA GLU A 19 1.17 42.50 13.14
C GLU A 19 -0.04 41.57 13.13
N LYS A 20 0.00 40.51 12.32
CA LYS A 20 -1.08 39.53 12.28
C LYS A 20 -1.25 38.78 13.59
N LEU A 21 -0.14 38.41 14.25
CA LEU A 21 -0.18 37.81 15.58
C LEU A 21 -0.80 38.76 16.62
N VAL A 22 -0.43 40.04 16.60
CA VAL A 22 -0.96 41.05 17.52
C VAL A 22 -2.46 41.30 17.26
N GLU A 23 -2.89 41.36 16.00
CA GLU A 23 -4.31 41.48 15.62
C GLU A 23 -5.13 40.32 16.22
N LEU A 24 -4.66 39.09 16.03
CA LEU A 24 -5.33 37.88 16.51
C LEU A 24 -5.28 37.76 18.04
N ALA A 25 -4.19 38.18 18.69
CA ALA A 25 -4.10 38.21 20.14
C ALA A 25 -5.09 39.21 20.77
N LYS A 26 -5.29 40.38 20.15
CA LYS A 26 -6.32 41.34 20.58
C LYS A 26 -7.73 40.76 20.44
N LYS A 27 -8.00 40.10 19.31
CA LYS A 27 -9.28 39.40 19.09
C LYS A 27 -9.53 38.34 20.15
N ALA A 28 -8.52 37.53 20.49
CA ALA A 28 -8.61 36.54 21.57
C ALA A 28 -8.94 37.16 22.93
N GLN A 29 -8.37 38.33 23.23
CA GLN A 29 -8.66 39.03 24.48
C GLN A 29 -10.10 39.54 24.54
N GLU A 30 -10.68 39.94 23.40
CA GLU A 30 -12.06 40.41 23.29
C GLU A 30 -13.08 39.25 23.35
N THR A 31 -12.78 38.12 22.69
CA THR A 31 -13.70 36.97 22.58
C THR A 31 -13.51 35.94 23.70
N GLY A 32 -12.36 35.94 24.36
CA GLY A 32 -11.95 34.88 25.28
C GLY A 32 -11.46 33.60 24.59
N ASP A 33 -11.40 33.57 23.25
CA ASP A 33 -11.01 32.38 22.48
C ASP A 33 -9.60 32.49 21.90
N LEU A 34 -8.62 32.16 22.76
CA LEU A 34 -7.22 32.09 22.37
C LEU A 34 -6.94 30.96 21.38
N ARG A 35 -7.71 29.86 21.42
CA ARG A 35 -7.49 28.69 20.56
C ARG A 35 -7.83 29.02 19.12
N GLU A 36 -9.00 29.62 18.87
CA GLU A 36 -9.43 30.03 17.53
C GLU A 36 -8.42 31.01 16.91
N SER A 37 -7.95 31.99 17.70
CA SER A 37 -7.01 33.01 17.23
C SER A 37 -5.62 32.44 16.91
N MET A 38 -5.13 31.48 17.71
CA MET A 38 -3.90 30.74 17.41
C MET A 38 -4.04 29.87 16.16
N SER A 39 -5.17 29.16 15.99
CA SER A 39 -5.45 28.38 14.78
C SER A 39 -5.49 29.26 13.53
N ALA A 40 -6.11 30.44 13.61
CA ALA A 40 -6.14 31.40 12.50
C ALA A 40 -4.75 31.93 12.13
N TYR A 41 -3.88 32.14 13.12
CA TYR A 41 -2.51 32.59 12.89
C TYR A 41 -1.69 31.55 12.13
N LEU A 42 -1.82 30.27 12.52
CA LEU A 42 -1.12 29.17 11.87
C LEU A 42 -1.65 28.88 10.47
N ALA A 43 -2.97 28.95 10.28
CA ALA A 43 -3.59 28.86 8.96
C ALA A 43 -3.06 29.96 8.04
N PHE A 44 -2.95 31.20 8.53
CA PHE A 44 -2.36 32.30 7.78
C PHE A 44 -0.92 32.01 7.33
N ILE A 45 -0.07 31.50 8.24
CA ILE A 45 1.31 31.13 7.89
C ILE A 45 1.32 30.01 6.84
N LYS A 46 0.50 28.96 7.02
CA LYS A 46 0.43 27.82 6.11
C LYS A 46 -0.02 28.23 4.70
N ASP A 47 -1.13 28.96 4.62
CA ASP A 47 -1.78 29.31 3.36
C ASP A 47 -0.94 30.28 2.52
N ASN A 48 -0.05 31.04 3.17
CA ASN A 48 0.82 32.02 2.52
C ASN A 48 2.30 31.63 2.58
N TYR A 49 2.65 30.38 2.91
CA TYR A 49 4.04 29.97 3.19
C TYR A 49 5.00 30.29 2.04
N ASN A 50 4.57 30.07 0.79
CA ASN A 50 5.36 30.35 -0.40
C ASN A 50 5.62 31.85 -0.61
N ASP A 51 4.71 32.69 -0.14
CA ASP A 51 4.78 34.15 -0.23
C ASP A 51 5.48 34.79 0.98
N LEU A 52 5.91 34.01 1.98
CA LEU A 52 6.72 34.51 3.08
C LEU A 52 8.16 34.81 2.63
N ASP A 53 8.72 35.93 3.10
CA ASP A 53 10.15 36.18 2.97
C ASP A 53 11.00 35.20 3.82
N SER A 54 12.32 35.23 3.67
CA SER A 54 13.21 34.30 4.37
C SER A 54 13.15 34.40 5.90
N GLU A 55 12.96 35.60 6.46
CA GLU A 55 12.86 35.77 7.92
C GLU A 55 11.50 35.32 8.45
N ALA A 56 10.44 35.59 7.69
CA ALA A 56 9.08 35.16 7.95
C ALA A 56 8.95 33.63 7.90
N LYS A 57 9.62 32.97 6.93
CA LYS A 57 9.72 31.50 6.86
C LYS A 57 10.36 30.93 8.12
N ILE A 58 11.49 31.48 8.58
CA ILE A 58 12.14 31.03 9.82
C ILE A 58 11.19 31.13 11.03
N ILE A 59 10.36 32.18 11.11
CA ILE A 59 9.38 32.33 12.18
C ILE A 59 8.25 31.30 12.04
N GLY A 60 7.74 31.10 10.82
CA GLY A 60 6.73 30.09 10.52
C GLY A 60 7.21 28.69 10.89
N ASP A 61 8.42 28.31 10.45
CA ASP A 61 9.05 27.02 10.73
C ASP A 61 9.19 26.81 12.25
N LYS A 62 9.71 27.81 12.98
CA LYS A 62 9.81 27.75 14.45
C LYS A 62 8.45 27.62 15.14
N ALA A 63 7.42 28.30 14.64
CA ALA A 63 6.08 28.20 15.20
C ALA A 63 5.52 26.79 15.02
N PHE A 64 5.67 26.19 13.84
CA PHE A 64 5.30 24.80 13.58
C PHE A 64 6.13 23.80 14.40
N GLU A 65 7.44 24.03 14.57
CA GLU A 65 8.32 23.19 15.38
C GLU A 65 7.91 23.17 16.86
N ILE A 66 7.63 24.35 17.46
CA ILE A 66 7.17 24.47 18.84
C ILE A 66 5.83 23.75 19.02
N LEU A 67 4.88 23.95 18.10
CA LEU A 67 3.57 23.28 18.18
C LEU A 67 3.69 21.77 17.98
N GLY A 68 4.58 21.33 17.10
CA GLY A 68 4.94 19.93 16.94
C GLY A 68 5.46 19.30 18.21
N THR A 69 6.35 20.01 18.90
CA THR A 69 6.92 19.55 20.17
C THR A 69 5.85 19.47 21.25
N LEU A 70 5.00 20.50 21.38
CA LEU A 70 3.88 20.49 22.32
C LEU A 70 2.86 19.37 22.02
N ALA A 71 2.56 19.15 20.73
CA ALA A 71 1.70 18.06 20.30
C ALA A 71 2.30 16.70 20.68
N LYS A 72 3.59 16.49 20.39
CA LYS A 72 4.32 15.26 20.76
C LYS A 72 4.33 15.04 22.27
N GLU A 73 4.67 16.04 23.07
CA GLU A 73 4.66 15.95 24.53
C GLU A 73 3.26 15.65 25.11
N THR A 74 2.21 16.16 24.45
CA THR A 74 0.82 15.88 24.82
C THR A 74 0.46 14.44 24.50
N LEU A 75 0.81 13.97 23.29
CA LEU A 75 0.58 12.59 22.85
C LEU A 75 1.30 11.58 23.73
N GLU A 76 2.54 11.85 24.13
CA GLU A 76 3.32 10.99 25.04
C GLU A 76 2.62 10.78 26.40
N LYS A 77 1.88 11.79 26.88
CA LYS A 77 1.13 11.75 28.16
C LYS A 77 -0.26 11.11 28.03
N MET A 78 -0.79 10.95 26.82
CA MET A 78 -2.10 10.32 26.61
C MET A 78 -2.03 8.81 26.87
N PRO A 79 -3.08 8.18 27.43
CA PRO A 79 -3.17 6.73 27.52
C PRO A 79 -3.18 6.09 26.12
N ASP A 80 -2.65 4.87 26.00
CA ASP A 80 -2.73 4.13 24.74
C ASP A 80 -4.20 3.90 24.36
N SER A 81 -4.55 4.34 23.16
CA SER A 81 -5.91 4.34 22.62
C SER A 81 -5.85 4.52 21.11
N ILE A 82 -6.91 4.13 20.42
CA ILE A 82 -7.06 4.31 18.96
C ILE A 82 -6.85 5.78 18.57
N GLU A 83 -7.44 6.70 19.33
CA GLU A 83 -7.33 8.14 19.06
C GLU A 83 -5.90 8.65 19.24
N LYS A 84 -5.20 8.20 20.30
CA LYS A 84 -3.77 8.53 20.49
C LYS A 84 -2.95 8.06 19.30
N ARG A 85 -3.10 6.81 18.87
CA ARG A 85 -2.31 6.23 17.77
C ARG A 85 -2.55 6.98 16.46
N LYS A 86 -3.81 7.24 16.12
CA LYS A 86 -4.18 8.07 14.97
C LYS A 86 -3.51 9.44 15.00
N MET A 87 -3.57 10.14 16.13
CA MET A 87 -2.96 11.46 16.27
C MET A 87 -1.42 11.41 16.22
N THR A 88 -0.80 10.36 16.75
CA THR A 88 0.65 10.11 16.62
C THR A 88 1.05 9.91 15.17
N ARG A 89 0.31 9.10 14.40
CA ARG A 89 0.56 8.90 12.97
C ARG A 89 0.39 10.20 12.19
N MET A 90 -0.68 10.96 12.45
CA MET A 90 -0.88 12.28 11.83
C MET A 90 0.24 13.26 12.13
N HIS A 91 0.75 13.27 13.38
CA HIS A 91 1.92 14.05 13.75
C HIS A 91 3.13 13.58 12.94
N ALA A 92 3.44 12.28 12.93
CA ALA A 92 4.56 11.73 12.17
C ALA A 92 4.47 12.02 10.66
N SER A 93 3.28 11.93 10.05
CA SER A 93 3.06 12.30 8.64
C SER A 93 3.41 13.76 8.36
N ALA A 94 3.07 14.68 9.27
CA ALA A 94 3.39 16.10 9.11
C ALA A 94 4.90 16.38 9.11
N TYR A 95 5.71 15.48 9.68
CA TYR A 95 7.18 15.56 9.71
C TYR A 95 7.87 14.65 8.68
N GLY A 96 7.11 13.89 7.89
CA GLY A 96 7.67 12.92 6.94
C GLY A 96 8.20 11.63 7.57
N ASP A 97 7.88 11.37 8.84
CA ASP A 97 8.27 10.16 9.60
C ASP A 97 7.23 9.02 9.48
N HIS A 98 6.21 9.22 8.66
CA HIS A 98 5.15 8.24 8.37
C HIS A 98 4.93 8.16 6.87
N TRP A 99 4.81 6.94 6.35
CA TRP A 99 4.57 6.75 4.92
C TRP A 99 3.15 7.19 4.54
N ASP A 100 3.07 7.91 3.43
CA ASP A 100 1.84 8.26 2.73
C ASP A 100 1.78 7.42 1.45
N ILE A 101 0.93 6.40 1.47
CA ILE A 101 0.80 5.45 0.37
C ILE A 101 0.24 6.11 -0.88
N GLU A 102 -0.63 7.12 -0.75
CA GLU A 102 -1.16 7.87 -1.90
C GLU A 102 -0.02 8.60 -2.61
N SER A 103 0.75 9.40 -1.87
CA SER A 103 1.94 10.07 -2.42
C SER A 103 2.94 9.08 -3.04
N ILE A 104 3.18 7.92 -2.41
CA ILE A 104 4.10 6.91 -2.94
C ILE A 104 3.56 6.30 -4.24
N ALA A 105 2.28 5.94 -4.30
CA ALA A 105 1.65 5.40 -5.49
C ALA A 105 1.69 6.41 -6.65
N GLU A 106 1.40 7.67 -6.37
CA GLU A 106 1.47 8.77 -7.35
C GLU A 106 2.86 8.94 -7.97
N THR A 107 3.95 8.64 -7.25
CA THR A 107 5.31 8.76 -7.81
C THR A 107 5.58 7.79 -8.97
N LEU A 108 4.89 6.64 -8.99
CA LEU A 108 5.04 5.65 -10.05
C LEU A 108 3.99 5.80 -11.15
N GLU A 109 2.83 6.38 -10.82
CA GLU A 109 1.71 6.43 -11.74
C GLU A 109 1.82 7.56 -12.77
N LYS A 110 1.78 7.16 -14.05
CA LYS A 110 1.18 8.00 -15.08
C LYS A 110 -0.32 7.67 -15.12
N PRO A 111 -1.20 8.66 -15.26
CA PRO A 111 -2.63 8.38 -15.40
C PRO A 111 -2.89 7.41 -16.55
N THR A 112 -3.59 6.31 -16.26
CA THR A 112 -4.03 5.37 -17.29
C THR A 112 -5.14 5.99 -18.14
N HIS A 113 -5.20 5.65 -19.42
CA HIS A 113 -6.31 6.05 -20.30
C HIS A 113 -7.51 5.09 -20.20
N LEU A 114 -7.38 4.04 -19.38
CA LEU A 114 -8.40 3.01 -19.22
C LEU A 114 -9.46 3.47 -18.22
N ASP A 115 -10.68 3.64 -18.69
CA ASP A 115 -11.85 3.91 -17.84
C ASP A 115 -12.62 2.62 -17.60
N LYS A 116 -12.28 1.93 -16.50
CA LYS A 116 -12.92 0.68 -16.09
C LYS A 116 -13.26 0.72 -14.60
N PRO A 117 -14.51 0.38 -14.19
CA PRO A 117 -14.91 0.45 -12.78
C PRO A 117 -14.04 -0.35 -11.81
N ILE A 118 -13.49 -1.48 -12.28
CA ILE A 118 -12.59 -2.29 -11.45
C ILE A 118 -11.29 -1.57 -11.12
N LEU A 119 -10.74 -0.75 -12.02
CA LEU A 119 -9.46 -0.05 -11.80
C LEU A 119 -9.56 0.92 -10.63
N LYS A 120 -10.59 1.78 -10.67
CA LYS A 120 -10.92 2.71 -9.58
C LYS A 120 -11.20 1.98 -8.26
N ALA A 121 -11.94 0.87 -8.30
CA ALA A 121 -12.21 0.10 -7.09
C ALA A 121 -10.94 -0.55 -6.51
N THR A 122 -10.01 -1.00 -7.35
CA THR A 122 -8.71 -1.49 -6.90
C THR A 122 -7.88 -0.38 -6.30
N GLU A 123 -7.85 0.80 -6.92
CA GLU A 123 -7.14 1.98 -6.41
C GLU A 123 -7.65 2.38 -5.02
N GLU A 124 -8.96 2.60 -4.88
CA GLU A 124 -9.59 2.92 -3.59
C GLU A 124 -9.26 1.85 -2.53
N PHE A 125 -9.35 0.55 -2.89
CA PHE A 125 -9.02 -0.53 -1.96
C PHE A 125 -7.52 -0.55 -1.62
N PHE A 126 -6.66 -0.41 -2.62
CA PHE A 126 -5.21 -0.52 -2.45
C PHE A 126 -4.67 0.59 -1.57
N LEU A 127 -5.04 1.85 -1.87
CA LEU A 127 -4.59 3.02 -1.12
C LEU A 127 -5.02 2.92 0.34
N GLU A 128 -6.30 2.64 0.59
CA GLU A 128 -6.82 2.52 1.95
C GLU A 128 -6.13 1.41 2.75
N HIS A 129 -6.06 0.20 2.21
CA HIS A 129 -5.64 -0.96 3.00
C HIS A 129 -4.13 -1.11 3.09
N THR A 130 -3.39 -0.60 2.10
CA THR A 130 -1.93 -0.50 2.21
C THR A 130 -1.54 0.62 3.17
N GLN A 131 -2.31 1.72 3.24
CA GLN A 131 -2.13 2.74 4.27
C GLN A 131 -2.37 2.16 5.67
N MET A 132 -3.39 1.29 5.87
CA MET A 132 -3.56 0.57 7.13
C MET A 132 -2.33 -0.28 7.51
N ILE A 133 -1.66 -0.91 6.54
CA ILE A 133 -0.41 -1.65 6.82
C ILE A 133 0.69 -0.67 7.25
N ALA A 134 0.88 0.44 6.53
CA ALA A 134 1.88 1.46 6.87
C ALA A 134 1.66 2.05 8.27
N ASP A 135 0.40 2.33 8.61
CA ASP A 135 -0.04 2.78 9.93
C ASP A 135 0.37 1.80 11.05
N LEU A 136 0.07 0.51 10.88
CA LEU A 136 0.45 -0.53 11.84
C LEU A 136 1.97 -0.73 11.90
N MET A 137 2.67 -0.59 10.77
CA MET A 137 4.13 -0.63 10.73
C MET A 137 4.77 0.51 11.51
N HIS A 138 4.21 1.72 11.42
CA HIS A 138 4.69 2.86 12.20
C HIS A 138 4.57 2.62 13.71
N ASP A 139 3.45 2.05 14.15
CA ASP A 139 3.24 1.67 15.55
C ASP A 139 4.29 0.64 16.01
N VAL A 140 4.57 -0.35 15.17
CA VAL A 140 5.57 -1.39 15.45
C VAL A 140 6.98 -0.79 15.50
N LEU A 141 7.34 0.09 14.57
CA LEU A 141 8.64 0.79 14.54
C LEU A 141 8.88 1.62 15.81
N SER A 142 7.82 2.21 16.36
CA SER A 142 7.87 3.03 17.58
C SER A 142 8.29 2.24 18.83
N ASN A 143 8.30 0.90 18.78
CA ASN A 143 8.68 0.03 19.89
C ASN A 143 10.19 -0.32 19.94
N ASN A 144 11.06 0.32 19.14
CA ASN A 144 12.51 0.05 19.11
C ASN A 144 12.84 -1.45 18.86
N LEU A 145 12.28 -2.03 17.79
CA LEU A 145 12.51 -3.42 17.42
C LEU A 145 14.00 -3.76 17.28
N LYS A 146 14.38 -4.98 17.67
CA LYS A 146 15.74 -5.51 17.54
C LYS A 146 15.72 -6.97 17.08
N GLY A 147 16.79 -7.38 16.40
CA GLY A 147 17.01 -8.78 16.05
C GLY A 147 15.93 -9.32 15.10
N PRO A 148 15.37 -10.51 15.36
CA PRO A 148 14.43 -11.17 14.45
C PRO A 148 13.23 -10.33 14.02
N ASP A 149 12.64 -9.58 14.96
CA ASP A 149 11.44 -8.79 14.69
C ASP A 149 11.70 -7.66 13.70
N ALA A 150 12.89 -7.06 13.72
CA ALA A 150 13.29 -6.03 12.75
C ALA A 150 13.50 -6.62 11.35
N ALA A 151 14.04 -7.84 11.25
CA ALA A 151 14.22 -8.52 9.97
C ALA A 151 12.88 -8.95 9.35
N ILE A 152 11.94 -9.42 10.18
CA ILE A 152 10.58 -9.73 9.73
C ILE A 152 9.86 -8.46 9.25
N LEU A 153 10.06 -7.33 9.93
CA LEU A 153 9.48 -6.06 9.51
C LEU A 153 10.05 -5.62 8.16
N ALA A 154 11.35 -5.80 7.93
CA ALA A 154 11.97 -5.53 6.65
C ALA A 154 11.40 -6.39 5.51
N LEU A 155 11.00 -7.64 5.80
CA LEU A 155 10.28 -8.47 4.82
C LEU A 155 8.89 -7.90 4.50
N TYR A 156 8.18 -7.33 5.48
CA TYR A 156 6.93 -6.62 5.20
C TYR A 156 7.15 -5.37 4.34
N CYS A 157 8.23 -4.61 4.55
CA CYS A 157 8.62 -3.53 3.64
C CYS A 157 8.80 -4.05 2.21
N SER A 158 9.53 -5.16 2.04
CA SER A 158 9.70 -5.78 0.71
C SER A 158 8.37 -6.25 0.11
N ALA A 159 7.42 -6.73 0.92
CA ALA A 159 6.08 -7.08 0.44
C ALA A 159 5.31 -5.84 -0.05
N ILE A 160 5.44 -4.70 0.63
CA ILE A 160 4.85 -3.43 0.19
C ILE A 160 5.47 -2.97 -1.13
N ASP A 161 6.79 -3.05 -1.29
CA ASP A 161 7.46 -2.69 -2.55
C ASP A 161 6.88 -3.51 -3.73
N GLU A 162 6.75 -4.83 -3.56
CA GLU A 162 6.16 -5.72 -4.56
C GLU A 162 4.68 -5.42 -4.81
N LEU A 163 3.91 -5.07 -3.77
CA LEU A 163 2.50 -4.68 -3.87
C LEU A 163 2.32 -3.38 -4.66
N ILE A 164 3.15 -2.37 -4.41
CA ILE A 164 3.15 -1.09 -5.12
C ILE A 164 3.42 -1.32 -6.62
N VAL A 165 4.42 -2.13 -6.96
CA VAL A 165 4.72 -2.46 -8.35
C VAL A 165 3.58 -3.26 -8.99
N ALA A 166 3.02 -4.24 -8.28
CA ALA A 166 1.87 -5.01 -8.76
C ALA A 166 0.65 -4.12 -9.03
N PHE A 167 0.36 -3.17 -8.14
CA PHE A 167 -0.72 -2.20 -8.28
C PHE A 167 -0.53 -1.33 -9.52
N HIS A 168 0.64 -0.70 -9.67
CA HIS A 168 0.94 0.14 -10.83
C HIS A 168 0.74 -0.62 -12.16
N LEU A 169 1.25 -1.85 -12.23
CA LEU A 169 1.12 -2.71 -13.41
C LEU A 169 -0.33 -3.14 -13.67
N ALA A 170 -1.14 -3.29 -12.63
CA ALA A 170 -2.56 -3.64 -12.73
C ALA A 170 -3.38 -2.50 -13.32
N GLN A 171 -3.09 -1.26 -12.93
CA GLN A 171 -3.72 -0.05 -13.50
C GLN A 171 -3.42 0.13 -15.01
N HIS A 172 -2.34 -0.49 -15.48
CA HIS A 172 -1.86 -0.39 -16.85
C HIS A 172 -2.03 -1.69 -17.67
N ALA A 173 -2.86 -2.65 -17.22
CA ALA A 173 -3.14 -3.89 -17.95
C ALA A 173 -1.92 -4.79 -18.24
N TYR A 174 -0.91 -4.80 -17.36
CA TYR A 174 0.23 -5.73 -17.44
C TYR A 174 -0.02 -7.03 -16.67
N GLY A 175 -1.16 -7.69 -16.92
CA GLY A 175 -1.69 -8.78 -16.07
C GLY A 175 -0.67 -9.85 -15.66
N PRO A 176 0.06 -10.49 -16.58
CA PRO A 176 1.06 -11.50 -16.19
C PRO A 176 2.22 -10.98 -15.34
N GLN A 177 2.65 -9.73 -15.55
CA GLN A 177 3.65 -9.09 -14.70
C GLN A 177 3.09 -8.86 -13.30
N VAL A 178 1.84 -8.40 -13.19
CA VAL A 178 1.14 -8.27 -11.89
C VAL A 178 1.15 -9.60 -11.14
N LEU A 179 0.80 -10.71 -11.80
CA LEU A 179 0.76 -12.03 -11.17
C LEU A 179 2.13 -12.52 -10.69
N SER A 180 3.23 -12.14 -11.36
CA SER A 180 4.59 -12.41 -10.88
C SER A 180 4.91 -11.66 -9.58
N HIS A 181 4.54 -10.39 -9.47
CA HIS A 181 4.75 -9.59 -8.26
C HIS A 181 3.82 -10.04 -7.12
N VAL A 182 2.55 -10.36 -7.42
CA VAL A 182 1.64 -11.00 -6.46
C VAL A 182 2.22 -12.32 -5.95
N ARG A 183 2.82 -13.15 -6.81
CA ARG A 183 3.53 -14.36 -6.37
C ARG A 183 4.66 -14.04 -5.40
N ALA A 184 5.49 -13.04 -5.71
CA ALA A 184 6.59 -12.62 -4.83
C ALA A 184 6.07 -12.21 -3.44
N VAL A 185 4.95 -11.49 -3.36
CA VAL A 185 4.29 -11.16 -2.09
C VAL A 185 3.93 -12.41 -1.28
N TYR A 186 3.36 -13.44 -1.91
CA TYR A 186 3.06 -14.71 -1.22
C TYR A 186 4.32 -15.45 -0.78
N GLU A 187 5.39 -15.44 -1.57
CA GLU A 187 6.67 -16.05 -1.20
C GLU A 187 7.34 -15.33 -0.02
N ILE A 188 7.23 -13.99 0.03
CA ILE A 188 7.67 -13.18 1.16
C ILE A 188 6.82 -13.49 2.40
N LYS A 189 5.49 -13.59 2.26
CA LYS A 189 4.58 -13.99 3.35
C LYS A 189 4.89 -15.38 3.90
N ASP A 190 5.24 -16.34 3.05
CA ASP A 190 5.69 -17.66 3.47
C ASP A 190 7.02 -17.57 4.28
N LYS A 191 7.96 -16.71 3.87
CA LYS A 191 9.19 -16.48 4.67
C LYS A 191 8.89 -15.85 6.02
N ILE A 192 8.03 -14.84 6.05
CA ILE A 192 7.58 -14.20 7.28
C ILE A 192 6.99 -15.24 8.24
N GLU A 193 6.09 -16.10 7.75
CA GLU A 193 5.48 -17.18 8.53
C GLU A 193 6.51 -18.18 9.05
N LEU A 194 7.51 -18.55 8.23
CA LEU A 194 8.58 -19.44 8.67
C LEU A 194 9.42 -18.80 9.76
N PHE A 195 9.87 -17.56 9.58
CA PHE A 195 10.77 -16.89 10.51
C PHE A 195 10.08 -16.45 11.80
N SER A 196 8.78 -16.13 11.76
CA SER A 196 8.01 -15.81 12.96
C SER A 196 7.70 -17.06 13.79
N SER A 197 7.45 -18.21 13.15
CA SER A 197 7.14 -19.46 13.85
C SER A 197 8.38 -20.27 14.26
N GLN A 198 9.49 -20.12 13.52
CA GLN A 198 10.75 -20.85 13.69
C GLN A 198 11.95 -19.90 13.54
N PRO A 199 12.25 -19.05 14.55
CA PRO A 199 13.27 -18.02 14.47
C PRO A 199 14.70 -18.52 14.20
N GLU A 200 15.00 -19.79 14.49
CA GLU A 200 16.27 -20.43 14.16
C GLU A 200 16.55 -20.43 12.64
N HIS A 201 15.50 -20.48 11.82
CA HIS A 201 15.63 -20.41 10.37
C HIS A 201 16.08 -19.03 9.89
N LEU A 202 15.71 -17.97 10.61
CA LEU A 202 16.17 -16.62 10.30
C LEU A 202 17.69 -16.49 10.54
N GLN A 203 18.20 -17.06 11.63
CA GLN A 203 19.64 -17.05 11.93
C GLN A 203 20.45 -17.76 10.85
N LEU A 204 19.96 -18.93 10.40
CA LEU A 204 20.57 -19.68 9.31
C LEU A 204 20.47 -18.95 7.97
N TRP A 205 19.37 -18.23 7.72
CA TRP A 205 19.20 -17.45 6.50
C TRP A 205 20.13 -16.22 6.46
N ALA A 206 20.39 -15.63 7.63
CA ALA A 206 21.33 -14.52 7.82
C ALA A 206 22.80 -14.95 7.98
N SER A 207 23.15 -16.20 7.62
CA SER A 207 24.56 -16.65 7.67
C SER A 207 25.41 -15.82 6.70
N ASP A 208 26.44 -15.17 7.25
CA ASP A 208 27.44 -14.41 6.48
C ASP A 208 28.58 -15.31 5.95
N ASP A 209 28.55 -16.63 6.20
CA ASP A 209 29.55 -17.56 5.68
C ASP A 209 29.37 -17.71 4.15
N PRO A 210 30.36 -17.31 3.32
CA PRO A 210 30.26 -17.45 1.87
C PRO A 210 30.09 -18.90 1.40
N ASN A 211 30.52 -19.88 2.19
CA ASN A 211 30.37 -21.31 1.88
C ASN A 211 28.92 -21.80 2.07
N ASP A 212 28.13 -21.07 2.86
CA ASP A 212 26.72 -21.38 3.08
C ASP A 212 25.81 -20.76 2.03
N ALA A 213 26.27 -19.76 1.27
CA ALA A 213 25.43 -18.95 0.38
C ALA A 213 24.56 -19.77 -0.59
N GLU A 214 25.11 -20.83 -1.20
CA GLU A 214 24.35 -21.69 -2.12
C GLU A 214 23.36 -22.59 -1.37
N ASN A 215 23.73 -23.08 -0.18
CA ASN A 215 22.83 -23.85 0.68
C ASN A 215 21.68 -22.96 1.18
N VAL A 216 21.97 -21.75 1.64
CA VAL A 216 20.97 -20.73 2.05
C VAL A 216 20.03 -20.43 0.89
N ARG A 217 20.56 -20.15 -0.31
CA ARG A 217 19.73 -19.90 -1.50
C ARG A 217 18.79 -21.05 -1.81
N ARG A 218 19.28 -22.30 -1.74
CA ARG A 218 18.46 -23.50 -2.00
C ARG A 218 17.41 -23.71 -0.92
N GLU A 219 17.81 -23.66 0.35
CA GLU A 219 16.94 -23.96 1.50
C GLU A 219 15.87 -22.90 1.75
N TYR A 220 16.18 -21.64 1.46
CA TYR A 220 15.26 -20.50 1.63
C TYR A 220 14.74 -19.94 0.29
N SER A 221 14.83 -20.76 -0.77
CA SER A 221 14.02 -20.57 -1.98
C SER A 221 12.53 -20.77 -1.66
N ALA A 222 11.63 -20.26 -2.50
CA ALA A 222 10.17 -20.42 -2.31
C ALA A 222 9.77 -21.88 -2.05
N ALA A 223 10.29 -22.81 -2.86
CA ALA A 223 10.02 -24.24 -2.68
C ALA A 223 10.60 -24.80 -1.37
N GLY A 224 11.77 -24.31 -0.95
CA GLY A 224 12.42 -24.71 0.29
C GLY A 224 11.65 -24.25 1.53
N VAL A 225 11.25 -22.98 1.56
CA VAL A 225 10.43 -22.40 2.64
C VAL A 225 9.10 -23.12 2.77
N ARG A 226 8.39 -23.32 1.65
CA ARG A 226 7.10 -24.03 1.65
C ARG A 226 7.21 -25.46 2.16
N LYS A 227 8.30 -26.16 1.80
CA LYS A 227 8.59 -27.50 2.33
C LYS A 227 8.79 -27.46 3.86
N LYS A 228 9.51 -26.47 4.39
CA LYS A 228 9.72 -26.31 5.85
C LYS A 228 8.42 -25.98 6.59
N LEU A 229 7.50 -25.25 5.96
CA LEU A 229 6.16 -24.98 6.47
C LEU A 229 5.17 -26.16 6.31
N GLY A 230 5.60 -27.27 5.71
CA GLY A 230 4.71 -28.41 5.42
C GLY A 230 3.62 -28.09 4.38
N LYS A 231 3.75 -26.99 3.63
CA LYS A 231 2.82 -26.62 2.56
C LYS A 231 3.07 -27.47 1.32
N GLU A 232 2.02 -27.73 0.56
CA GLU A 232 2.15 -28.38 -0.74
C GLU A 232 3.07 -27.55 -1.63
N ARG A 233 3.96 -28.22 -2.37
CA ARG A 233 4.88 -27.52 -3.30
C ARG A 233 4.10 -26.68 -4.34
N TYR A 234 2.93 -27.16 -4.74
CA TYR A 234 2.08 -26.59 -5.78
C TYR A 234 0.63 -26.55 -5.32
N ASP A 235 0.30 -25.65 -4.39
CA ASP A 235 -1.11 -25.39 -4.07
C ASP A 235 -1.82 -24.69 -5.25
N PRO A 236 -3.17 -24.66 -5.30
CA PRO A 236 -3.89 -24.08 -6.43
C PRO A 236 -3.56 -22.61 -6.74
N VAL A 237 -3.36 -21.77 -5.72
CA VAL A 237 -3.02 -20.34 -5.87
C VAL A 237 -1.58 -20.21 -6.36
N TYR A 238 -0.64 -20.86 -5.68
CA TYR A 238 0.78 -20.79 -6.06
C TYR A 238 1.03 -21.36 -7.47
N SER A 239 0.34 -22.44 -7.83
CA SER A 239 0.39 -23.04 -9.16
C SER A 239 -0.16 -22.09 -10.22
N PHE A 240 -1.32 -21.48 -9.96
CA PHE A 240 -1.91 -20.50 -10.86
C PHE A 240 -0.97 -19.32 -11.11
N LEU A 241 -0.44 -18.72 -10.04
CA LEU A 241 0.49 -17.58 -10.15
C LEU A 241 1.78 -17.96 -10.88
N SER A 242 2.30 -19.17 -10.63
CA SER A 242 3.51 -19.68 -11.30
C SER A 242 3.30 -19.96 -12.78
N GLU A 243 2.11 -20.44 -13.16
CA GLU A 243 1.78 -20.74 -14.55
C GLU A 243 1.41 -19.51 -15.36
N MET A 244 0.71 -18.54 -14.75
CA MET A 244 0.16 -17.36 -15.42
C MET A 244 1.04 -16.11 -15.32
N GLY A 245 2.12 -16.18 -14.54
CA GLY A 245 3.12 -15.11 -14.43
C GLY A 245 3.98 -14.93 -15.69
N THR A 246 5.13 -14.29 -15.55
CA THR A 246 6.00 -13.87 -16.67
C THR A 246 6.80 -15.01 -17.31
N HIS A 247 6.89 -16.18 -16.68
CA HIS A 247 7.59 -17.32 -17.25
C HIS A 247 6.84 -17.86 -18.48
N SER A 248 7.58 -18.21 -19.54
CA SER A 248 7.05 -18.70 -20.81
C SER A 248 6.47 -20.13 -20.74
N THR A 249 5.55 -20.38 -19.81
CA THR A 249 4.84 -21.65 -19.70
C THR A 249 3.83 -21.78 -20.84
N MET A 250 3.41 -23.02 -21.14
CA MET A 250 2.39 -23.25 -22.18
C MET A 250 1.06 -22.56 -21.83
N LYS A 251 0.64 -22.56 -20.56
CA LYS A 251 -0.60 -21.89 -20.11
C LYS A 251 -0.52 -20.38 -20.29
N TYR A 252 0.62 -19.76 -19.99
CA TYR A 252 0.85 -18.34 -20.27
C TYR A 252 0.86 -18.03 -21.77
N VAL A 253 1.47 -18.87 -22.60
CA VAL A 253 1.42 -18.68 -24.06
C VAL A 253 -0.01 -18.81 -24.58
N GLN A 254 -0.76 -19.80 -24.09
CA GLN A 254 -2.17 -19.99 -24.43
C GLN A 254 -3.04 -18.82 -23.97
N SER A 255 -2.80 -18.25 -22.78
CA SER A 255 -3.55 -17.10 -22.31
C SER A 255 -3.34 -15.86 -23.18
N LYS A 256 -2.25 -15.77 -23.93
CA LYS A 256 -2.00 -14.67 -24.88
C LYS A 256 -2.63 -14.83 -26.25
N ILE A 257 -3.05 -16.04 -26.64
CA ILE A 257 -3.49 -16.33 -28.01
C ILE A 257 -5.01 -16.51 -28.04
N LEU A 258 -5.70 -15.63 -28.78
CA LEU A 258 -7.09 -15.86 -29.15
C LEU A 258 -7.16 -16.30 -30.62
N LEU A 259 -7.64 -17.52 -30.85
CA LEU A 259 -7.92 -18.02 -32.19
C LEU A 259 -9.35 -17.62 -32.56
N HIS A 260 -9.52 -16.71 -33.53
CA HIS A 260 -10.85 -16.42 -34.07
C HIS A 260 -11.35 -17.63 -34.86
N LYS A 261 -12.64 -17.96 -34.67
CA LYS A 261 -13.33 -18.85 -35.62
C LYS A 261 -13.37 -18.14 -36.98
N PRO A 262 -13.10 -18.85 -38.09
CA PRO A 262 -13.21 -18.24 -39.41
C PRO A 262 -14.65 -17.73 -39.61
N GLN A 263 -14.80 -16.58 -40.24
CA GLN A 263 -16.10 -16.19 -40.80
C GLN A 263 -16.45 -17.17 -41.92
N ASP A 264 -17.75 -17.49 -42.07
CA ASP A 264 -18.27 -18.46 -43.06
C ASP A 264 -17.82 -18.15 -44.50
N SER A 265 -17.39 -16.91 -44.78
CA SER A 265 -16.89 -16.45 -46.07
C SER A 265 -15.43 -16.81 -46.39
N GLU A 266 -14.59 -17.17 -45.40
CA GLU A 266 -13.18 -17.55 -45.62
C GLU A 266 -12.70 -18.63 -44.61
N PRO A 267 -13.04 -19.92 -44.81
CA PRO A 267 -12.78 -21.00 -43.85
C PRO A 267 -11.28 -21.29 -43.55
N LEU A 268 -10.36 -20.68 -44.28
CA LEU A 268 -8.91 -20.90 -44.16
C LEU A 268 -8.14 -19.78 -43.44
N LYS A 269 -8.75 -18.62 -43.17
CA LYS A 269 -8.07 -17.55 -42.40
C LYS A 269 -8.42 -17.63 -40.92
N ARG A 270 -7.64 -18.41 -40.18
CA ARG A 270 -7.59 -18.28 -38.72
C ARG A 270 -6.71 -17.09 -38.39
N GLU A 271 -7.31 -15.96 -38.03
CA GLU A 271 -6.57 -14.85 -37.46
C GLU A 271 -6.24 -15.16 -36.00
N ALA A 272 -4.93 -15.24 -35.70
CA ALA A 272 -4.44 -15.31 -34.33
C ALA A 272 -4.25 -13.88 -33.80
N LYS A 273 -4.98 -13.52 -32.75
CA LYS A 273 -4.70 -12.29 -31.98
C LYS A 273 -3.76 -12.65 -30.83
N ILE A 274 -2.59 -12.02 -30.80
CA ILE A 274 -1.59 -12.21 -29.76
C ILE A 274 -1.51 -10.93 -28.93
N TRP A 275 -1.68 -11.07 -27.63
CA TRP A 275 -1.66 -9.94 -26.70
C TRP A 275 -0.28 -9.76 -26.05
N VAL A 276 0.13 -8.51 -25.89
CA VAL A 276 1.31 -8.11 -25.11
C VAL A 276 0.87 -7.32 -23.88
N GLY A 277 1.75 -7.22 -22.87
CA GLY A 277 1.47 -6.42 -21.67
C GLY A 277 1.12 -4.98 -22.03
N GLY A 278 0.19 -4.37 -21.30
CA GLY A 278 -0.37 -3.05 -21.66
C GLY A 278 -1.63 -3.14 -22.51
N SER A 279 -1.98 -4.31 -23.03
CA SER A 279 -3.20 -4.47 -23.80
C SER A 279 -4.40 -4.70 -22.88
N PRO A 280 -5.49 -3.92 -23.00
CA PRO A 280 -6.62 -3.95 -22.05
C PRO A 280 -7.56 -5.13 -22.34
N ARG A 281 -7.10 -6.34 -22.03
CA ARG A 281 -7.91 -7.56 -22.08
C ARG A 281 -8.65 -7.72 -20.75
N GLU A 282 -9.97 -7.87 -20.80
CA GLU A 282 -10.84 -7.78 -19.62
C GLU A 282 -10.55 -8.87 -18.56
N ASP A 283 -10.38 -10.12 -18.97
CA ASP A 283 -10.03 -11.22 -18.06
C ASP A 283 -8.69 -10.99 -17.35
N HIS A 284 -7.68 -10.50 -18.07
CA HIS A 284 -6.38 -10.15 -17.49
C HIS A 284 -6.52 -9.00 -16.50
N LEU A 285 -7.31 -7.98 -16.82
CA LEU A 285 -7.60 -6.86 -15.92
C LEU A 285 -8.27 -7.36 -14.63
N VAL A 286 -9.33 -8.18 -14.76
CA VAL A 286 -10.07 -8.71 -13.61
C VAL A 286 -9.18 -9.55 -12.71
N VAL A 287 -8.47 -10.52 -13.29
CA VAL A 287 -7.60 -11.44 -12.54
C VAL A 287 -6.45 -10.69 -11.87
N ALA A 288 -5.79 -9.77 -12.56
CA ALA A 288 -4.64 -9.04 -12.02
C ALA A 288 -5.04 -8.13 -10.86
N ASN A 289 -6.10 -7.33 -11.04
CA ASN A 289 -6.60 -6.42 -10.00
C ASN A 289 -7.13 -7.19 -8.77
N THR A 290 -7.81 -8.31 -9.01
CA THR A 290 -8.25 -9.21 -7.94
C THR A 290 -7.06 -9.80 -7.17
N GLY A 291 -5.99 -10.18 -7.86
CA GLY A 291 -4.75 -10.67 -7.25
C GLY A 291 -4.10 -9.63 -6.34
N VAL A 292 -4.08 -8.35 -6.74
CA VAL A 292 -3.57 -7.24 -5.90
C VAL A 292 -4.41 -7.09 -4.63
N VAL A 293 -5.74 -6.99 -4.77
CA VAL A 293 -6.66 -6.87 -3.63
C VAL A 293 -6.52 -8.03 -2.63
N GLN A 294 -6.40 -9.26 -3.15
CA GLN A 294 -6.18 -10.43 -2.32
C GLN A 294 -4.83 -10.39 -1.61
N ALA A 295 -3.75 -10.00 -2.30
CA ALA A 295 -2.41 -9.92 -1.74
C ALA A 295 -2.33 -8.87 -0.61
N VAL A 296 -2.89 -7.66 -0.80
CA VAL A 296 -2.96 -6.63 0.24
C VAL A 296 -3.70 -7.16 1.48
N THR A 297 -4.85 -7.80 1.28
CA THR A 297 -5.66 -8.36 2.37
C THR A 297 -4.89 -9.43 3.16
N VAL A 298 -4.16 -10.32 2.47
CA VAL A 298 -3.36 -11.37 3.11
C VAL A 298 -2.17 -10.79 3.87
N ILE A 299 -1.51 -9.77 3.34
CA ILE A 299 -0.40 -9.11 4.04
C ILE A 299 -0.88 -8.37 5.28
N LEU A 300 -1.99 -7.63 5.20
CA LEU A 300 -2.59 -6.98 6.37
C LEU A 300 -2.95 -8.00 7.45
N ALA A 301 -3.61 -9.11 7.08
CA ALA A 301 -3.94 -10.20 8.01
C ALA A 301 -2.71 -10.79 8.68
N SER A 302 -1.68 -11.09 7.88
CA SER A 302 -0.41 -11.61 8.36
C SER A 302 0.27 -10.63 9.32
N PHE A 303 0.26 -9.33 8.98
CA PHE A 303 0.90 -8.30 9.79
C PHE A 303 0.28 -8.21 11.18
N VAL A 304 -1.07 -8.15 11.22
CA VAL A 304 -1.82 -8.08 12.47
C VAL A 304 -1.56 -9.31 13.34
N ASP A 305 -1.51 -10.51 12.77
CA ASP A 305 -1.23 -11.74 13.53
C ASP A 305 0.20 -11.79 14.07
N VAL A 306 1.19 -11.49 13.23
CA VAL A 306 2.62 -11.55 13.59
C VAL A 306 2.99 -10.50 14.65
N TYR A 307 2.44 -9.29 14.55
CA TYR A 307 2.77 -8.19 15.47
C TYR A 307 1.68 -7.89 16.50
N LYS A 308 0.72 -8.78 16.73
CA LYS A 308 -0.42 -8.55 17.65
C LYS A 308 -0.02 -8.03 19.03
N ASP A 309 1.16 -8.42 19.54
CA ASP A 309 1.66 -8.02 20.85
C ASP A 309 2.18 -6.57 20.89
N TYR A 310 2.43 -5.96 19.73
CA TYR A 310 2.86 -4.57 19.56
C TYR A 310 1.70 -3.63 19.18
N LEU A 311 0.56 -4.19 18.79
CA LEU A 311 -0.58 -3.46 18.25
C LEU A 311 -1.66 -3.24 19.30
N HIS A 312 -2.48 -2.20 19.11
CA HIS A 312 -3.69 -2.04 19.90
C HIS A 312 -4.73 -3.08 19.46
N ALA A 313 -5.06 -4.03 20.34
CA ALA A 313 -5.88 -5.20 19.99
C ALA A 313 -7.23 -4.84 19.34
N GLU A 314 -7.92 -3.83 19.88
CA GLU A 314 -9.21 -3.39 19.31
C GLU A 314 -9.05 -2.76 17.93
N GLU A 315 -7.97 -2.01 17.71
CA GLU A 315 -7.71 -1.33 16.44
C GLU A 315 -7.42 -2.36 15.35
N GLY A 316 -6.51 -3.30 15.63
CA GLY A 316 -6.18 -4.38 14.70
C GLY A 316 -7.40 -5.21 14.30
N VAL A 317 -8.28 -5.54 15.25
CA VAL A 317 -9.53 -6.25 14.95
C VAL A 317 -10.49 -5.40 14.11
N GLN A 318 -10.64 -4.10 14.41
CA GLN A 318 -11.50 -3.20 13.63
C GLN A 318 -11.00 -3.04 12.19
N MET A 319 -9.69 -2.82 12.00
CA MET A 319 -9.06 -2.73 10.68
C MET A 319 -9.25 -4.01 9.89
N MET A 320 -8.99 -5.18 10.50
CA MET A 320 -9.19 -6.47 9.85
C MET A 320 -10.64 -6.68 9.41
N LYS A 321 -11.61 -6.40 10.28
CA LYS A 321 -13.04 -6.55 9.96
C LYS A 321 -13.43 -5.66 8.78
N SER A 322 -13.07 -4.38 8.82
CA SER A 322 -13.31 -3.43 7.73
C SER A 322 -12.70 -3.92 6.42
N ALA A 323 -11.42 -4.32 6.45
CA ALA A 323 -10.69 -4.78 5.29
C ALA A 323 -11.34 -5.99 4.62
N PHE A 324 -11.77 -6.93 5.44
CA PHE A 324 -12.34 -8.17 4.96
C PHE A 324 -13.78 -8.03 4.47
N GLU A 325 -14.59 -7.17 5.08
CA GLU A 325 -15.91 -6.82 4.55
C GLU A 325 -15.80 -6.17 3.17
N LYS A 326 -14.87 -5.22 3.01
CA LYS A 326 -14.56 -4.60 1.72
C LYS A 326 -14.01 -5.59 0.71
N TYR A 327 -13.12 -6.48 1.13
CA TYR A 327 -12.58 -7.56 0.30
C TYR A 327 -13.71 -8.46 -0.21
N LYS A 328 -14.61 -8.93 0.66
CA LYS A 328 -15.75 -9.77 0.26
C LYS A 328 -16.64 -9.06 -0.76
N ALA A 329 -16.99 -7.80 -0.49
CA ALA A 329 -17.82 -7.00 -1.39
C ALA A 329 -17.13 -6.82 -2.76
N TYR A 330 -15.82 -6.53 -2.76
CA TYR A 330 -15.01 -6.40 -3.97
C TYR A 330 -15.01 -7.71 -4.78
N MET A 331 -14.69 -8.84 -4.14
CA MET A 331 -14.60 -10.14 -4.79
C MET A 331 -15.93 -10.58 -5.41
N VAL A 332 -17.03 -10.37 -4.68
CA VAL A 332 -18.37 -10.66 -5.20
C VAL A 332 -18.63 -9.82 -6.45
N LYS A 333 -18.47 -8.49 -6.36
CA LYS A 333 -18.85 -7.56 -7.41
C LYS A 333 -17.98 -7.64 -8.67
N TYR A 334 -16.67 -7.78 -8.52
CA TYR A 334 -15.74 -7.65 -9.64
C TYR A 334 -15.21 -8.98 -10.15
N PHE A 335 -15.15 -10.01 -9.31
CA PHE A 335 -14.68 -11.33 -9.72
C PHE A 335 -15.83 -12.30 -9.97
N CYS A 336 -16.73 -12.52 -9.00
CA CYS A 336 -17.82 -13.49 -9.16
C CYS A 336 -18.85 -13.05 -10.22
N ASP A 337 -19.27 -11.78 -10.23
CA ASP A 337 -20.21 -11.28 -11.24
C ASP A 337 -19.58 -11.33 -12.64
N TRP A 338 -18.27 -11.08 -12.77
CA TRP A 338 -17.55 -11.23 -14.04
C TRP A 338 -17.52 -12.70 -14.51
N MET A 339 -17.26 -13.65 -13.60
CA MET A 339 -17.30 -15.09 -13.93
C MET A 339 -18.66 -15.47 -14.50
N GLU A 340 -19.75 -15.07 -13.84
CA GLU A 340 -21.13 -15.37 -14.27
C GLU A 340 -21.45 -14.72 -15.62
N ALA A 341 -21.08 -13.46 -15.81
CA ALA A 341 -21.25 -12.75 -17.08
C ALA A 341 -20.51 -13.43 -18.25
N ASN A 342 -19.45 -14.19 -17.95
CA ASN A 342 -18.65 -14.95 -18.92
C ASN A 342 -18.99 -16.46 -18.94
N GLY A 343 -20.14 -16.86 -18.37
CA GLY A 343 -20.63 -18.23 -18.42
C GLY A 343 -19.86 -19.22 -17.54
N THR A 344 -19.11 -18.73 -16.55
CA THR A 344 -18.40 -19.54 -15.56
C THR A 344 -19.17 -19.56 -14.25
N ASP A 345 -19.40 -20.75 -13.67
CA ASP A 345 -20.07 -20.90 -12.39
C ASP A 345 -19.24 -20.30 -11.24
N SER A 346 -19.80 -19.30 -10.54
CA SER A 346 -19.16 -18.62 -9.42
C SER A 346 -19.56 -19.20 -8.05
N SER A 347 -20.47 -20.19 -7.99
CA SER A 347 -21.08 -20.68 -6.75
C SER A 347 -20.06 -21.08 -5.67
N LYS A 348 -19.00 -21.80 -6.07
CA LYS A 348 -17.90 -22.19 -5.18
C LYS A 348 -17.10 -20.99 -4.67
N ALA A 349 -16.83 -20.02 -5.54
CA ALA A 349 -16.10 -18.81 -5.16
C ALA A 349 -16.92 -17.98 -4.16
N ARG A 350 -18.21 -17.76 -4.45
CA ARG A 350 -19.14 -17.08 -3.54
C ARG A 350 -19.25 -17.79 -2.19
N ALA A 351 -19.35 -19.12 -2.19
CA ALA A 351 -19.40 -19.92 -0.97
C ALA A 351 -18.12 -19.76 -0.14
N PHE A 352 -16.94 -19.85 -0.79
CA PHE A 352 -15.65 -19.64 -0.14
C PHE A 352 -15.55 -18.25 0.50
N ILE A 353 -15.84 -17.19 -0.28
CA ILE A 353 -15.82 -15.79 0.18
C ILE A 353 -16.78 -15.58 1.36
N SER A 354 -17.97 -16.18 1.30
CA SER A 354 -18.98 -16.05 2.37
C SER A 354 -18.58 -16.80 3.64
N SER A 355 -17.94 -17.97 3.49
CA SER A 355 -17.54 -18.84 4.61
C SER A 355 -16.33 -18.34 5.38
N ALA A 356 -15.53 -17.47 4.77
CA ALA A 356 -14.32 -16.94 5.39
C ALA A 356 -14.71 -16.03 6.59
N GLN A 357 -14.09 -16.23 7.75
CA GLN A 357 -14.35 -15.48 8.99
C GLN A 357 -13.03 -14.91 9.53
N ILE A 358 -13.10 -13.77 10.22
CA ILE A 358 -12.00 -13.20 11.02
C ILE A 358 -12.18 -13.60 12.47
#